data_AF-A0A7L3S9Y1-F1
#
_entry.id   AF-A0A7L3S9Y1-F1
#
_cell.length_a   1.000
_cell.length_b   1.000
_cell.length_c   1.000
_cell.angle_alpha   90.00
_cell.angle_beta   90.00
_cell.angle_gamma   90.00
#
_symmetry.space_group_name_H-M   'P 1'
#
loop_
_entity.id
_entity.type
_entity.pdbx_description
1 polymer ?
#
loop_
_entity_poly.entity_id
_entity_poly.type
_entity_poly.pdbx_seq_one_letter_code
_entity_poly.pdbx_strand_id
1 'polypeptide(L)'
;MVEKEEGGPGGISEEEAAQYDRQIRLWGLEAQKRLRASRVLLVGMKGLGAEVAKNLILAGVKALTMLDHQQVSQEDTRAQFLIPGGSLGRNRAEASLERAQNLNPMVDVKADPESVENKPEEFFTQFDAVCLTCCSRDVMVKINQICHKNSVKFFTGDVFGYHGYTFADLGEHEFVE
;
A
#
# COMPACT_ATOMS: atom_id res chain seq x y z
N MET A 1 7.15 -25.21 20.23
CA MET A 1 7.06 -26.21 19.15
C MET A 1 6.01 -25.66 18.22
N VAL A 2 6.40 -25.00 17.12
CA VAL A 2 5.43 -24.42 16.18
C VAL A 2 4.87 -25.58 15.38
N GLU A 3 3.57 -25.83 15.52
CA GLU A 3 2.88 -26.86 14.75
C GLU A 3 3.02 -26.54 13.26
N LYS A 4 3.60 -27.48 12.52
CA LYS A 4 3.70 -27.44 11.06
C LYS A 4 2.33 -27.78 10.49
N GLU A 5 1.56 -26.78 10.09
CA GLU A 5 0.50 -26.99 9.10
C GLU A 5 1.13 -27.02 7.70
N GLU A 6 1.25 -28.23 7.14
CA GLU A 6 1.67 -28.44 5.76
C GLU A 6 0.57 -27.99 4.77
N GLY A 7 0.96 -27.12 3.83
CA GLY A 7 0.64 -27.32 2.41
C GLY A 7 -0.83 -27.26 1.93
N GLY A 8 -1.72 -26.55 2.63
CA GLY A 8 -3.02 -26.16 2.05
C GLY A 8 -2.90 -24.94 1.11
N PRO A 9 -3.85 -24.72 0.17
CA PRO A 9 -3.94 -23.49 -0.60
C PRO A 9 -4.32 -22.32 0.34
N GLY A 10 -3.31 -21.75 1.00
CA GLY A 10 -3.47 -20.82 2.13
C GLY A 10 -2.39 -20.94 3.21
N GLY A 11 -1.49 -21.93 3.10
CA GLY A 11 -0.32 -22.07 3.98
C GLY A 11 0.75 -21.00 3.72
N ILE A 12 1.42 -20.57 4.78
CA ILE A 12 2.61 -19.72 4.69
C ILE A 12 3.81 -20.61 4.38
N SER A 13 4.66 -20.23 3.41
CA SER A 13 5.87 -21.01 3.11
C SER A 13 6.85 -20.98 4.29
N GLU A 14 7.80 -21.92 4.35
CA GLU A 14 8.80 -21.94 5.42
C GLU A 14 9.65 -20.65 5.43
N GLU A 15 9.98 -20.12 4.26
CA GLU A 15 10.70 -18.85 4.11
C GLU A 15 9.90 -17.67 4.67
N GLU A 16 8.61 -17.60 4.34
CA GLU A 16 7.71 -16.56 4.87
C GLU A 16 7.46 -16.71 6.38
N ALA A 17 7.36 -17.94 6.89
CA ALA A 17 7.20 -18.19 8.30
C ALA A 17 8.42 -17.71 9.09
N ALA A 18 9.63 -17.90 8.55
CA ALA A 18 10.86 -17.39 9.13
C ALA A 18 10.95 -15.86 9.04
N GLN A 19 10.63 -15.27 7.89
CA GLN A 19 10.67 -13.83 7.67
C GLN A 19 9.66 -13.08 8.55
N TYR A 20 8.45 -13.60 8.68
CA TYR A 20 7.36 -12.98 9.44
C TYR A 20 7.24 -13.51 10.88
N ASP A 21 8.19 -14.30 11.38
CA ASP A 21 8.11 -14.91 12.73
C ASP A 21 7.79 -13.87 13.82
N ARG A 22 8.47 -12.71 13.80
CA ARG A 22 8.29 -11.66 14.81
C ARG A 22 6.91 -11.02 14.77
N GLN A 23 6.36 -10.78 13.58
CA GLN A 23 5.03 -10.18 13.43
C GLN A 23 3.91 -11.21 13.65
N ILE A 24 4.12 -12.48 13.25
CA ILE A 24 3.21 -13.59 13.57
C ILE A 24 3.10 -13.78 15.08
N ARG A 25 4.19 -13.62 15.84
CA ARG A 25 4.14 -13.64 17.32
C ARG A 25 3.35 -12.50 17.92
N LEU A 26 3.20 -11.38 17.20
CA LEU A 26 2.47 -10.21 17.67
C LEU A 26 0.97 -10.33 17.40
N TRP A 27 0.58 -10.56 16.13
CA TRP A 27 -0.84 -10.54 15.71
C TRP A 27 -1.41 -11.91 15.33
N GLY A 28 -0.62 -12.97 15.41
CA GLY A 28 -1.06 -14.33 15.13
C GLY A 28 -0.98 -14.73 13.65
N LEU A 29 -1.00 -16.04 13.40
CA LEU A 29 -0.86 -16.60 12.06
C LEU A 29 -2.05 -16.26 11.14
N GLU A 30 -3.27 -16.27 11.68
CA GLU A 30 -4.49 -16.00 10.91
C GLU A 30 -4.55 -14.54 10.42
N ALA A 31 -4.11 -13.58 11.24
CA ALA A 31 -3.98 -12.18 10.80
C ALA A 31 -2.96 -12.06 9.67
N GLN A 32 -1.83 -12.75 9.76
CA GLN A 32 -0.82 -12.77 8.70
C GLN A 32 -1.36 -13.38 7.40
N LYS A 33 -2.14 -14.47 7.48
CA LYS A 33 -2.79 -15.09 6.30
C LYS A 33 -3.76 -14.11 5.62
N ARG A 34 -4.58 -13.38 6.38
CA ARG A 34 -5.49 -12.34 5.84
C ARG A 34 -4.71 -11.21 5.17
N LEU A 35 -3.64 -10.74 5.80
CA LEU A 35 -2.79 -9.68 5.24
C LEU A 35 -2.16 -10.11 3.91
N ARG A 36 -1.61 -11.33 3.85
CA ARG A 36 -1.02 -11.92 2.64
C ARG A 36 -2.04 -12.16 1.52
N ALA A 37 -3.33 -12.20 1.83
CA ALA A 37 -4.39 -12.28 0.81
C ALA A 37 -4.82 -10.90 0.29
N SER A 38 -4.47 -9.82 0.99
CA SER A 38 -4.98 -8.46 0.75
C SER A 38 -4.16 -7.70 -0.30
N ARG A 39 -4.83 -7.00 -1.22
CA ARG A 39 -4.24 -6.11 -2.22
C ARG A 39 -4.56 -4.66 -1.88
N VAL A 40 -3.53 -3.80 -1.91
CA VAL A 40 -3.66 -2.40 -1.53
C VAL A 40 -3.35 -1.48 -2.71
N LEU A 41 -4.17 -0.45 -2.91
CA LEU A 41 -3.87 0.69 -3.77
C LEU A 41 -3.35 1.84 -2.91
N LEU A 42 -2.20 2.39 -3.28
CA LEU A 42 -1.63 3.59 -2.68
C LEU A 42 -1.48 4.67 -3.74
N VAL A 43 -2.12 5.81 -3.53
CA VAL A 43 -2.06 6.97 -4.43
C VAL A 43 -1.13 8.04 -3.85
N GLY A 44 -0.23 8.54 -4.69
CA GLY A 44 0.75 9.56 -4.35
C GLY A 44 2.03 8.95 -3.77
N MET A 45 3.15 9.16 -4.46
CA MET A 45 4.47 8.61 -4.12
C MET A 45 5.47 9.68 -3.70
N LYS A 46 5.02 10.65 -2.89
CA LYS A 46 5.90 11.56 -2.15
C LYS A 46 6.43 10.91 -0.87
N GLY A 47 7.02 11.67 0.05
CA GLY A 47 7.62 11.15 1.30
C GLY A 47 6.67 10.28 2.14
N LEU A 48 5.45 10.75 2.40
CA LEU A 48 4.46 9.95 3.15
C LEU A 48 4.10 8.65 2.42
N GLY A 49 3.82 8.73 1.12
CA GLY A 49 3.53 7.56 0.29
C GLY A 49 4.65 6.52 0.33
N ALA A 50 5.92 6.95 0.24
CA ALA A 50 7.05 6.03 0.32
C ALA A 50 7.16 5.32 1.69
N GLU A 51 6.87 6.01 2.80
CA GLU A 51 6.82 5.40 4.12
C GLU A 51 5.68 4.40 4.28
N VAL A 52 4.48 4.75 3.78
CA VAL A 52 3.33 3.83 3.76
C VAL A 52 3.63 2.61 2.91
N ALA A 53 4.15 2.80 1.70
CA ALA A 53 4.54 1.72 0.79
C ALA A 53 5.53 0.75 1.46
N LYS A 54 6.62 1.29 2.03
CA LYS A 54 7.63 0.50 2.75
C LYS A 54 7.00 -0.34 3.86
N ASN A 55 6.14 0.25 4.69
CA ASN A 55 5.49 -0.47 5.79
C ASN A 55 4.56 -1.58 5.28
N LEU A 56 3.76 -1.33 4.24
CA LEU A 56 2.87 -2.35 3.66
C LEU A 56 3.63 -3.50 3.00
N ILE A 57 4.70 -3.19 2.26
CA ILE A 57 5.54 -4.18 1.60
C ILE A 57 6.25 -5.05 2.64
N LEU A 58 6.84 -4.45 3.67
CA LEU A 58 7.51 -5.20 4.74
C LEU A 58 6.53 -6.02 5.59
N ALA A 59 5.30 -5.54 5.77
CA ALA A 59 4.26 -6.28 6.48
C ALA A 59 3.79 -7.54 5.70
N GLY A 60 4.00 -7.58 4.38
CA GLY A 60 3.73 -8.75 3.55
C GLY A 60 2.29 -8.84 3.05
N VAL A 61 1.77 -7.74 2.51
CA VAL A 61 0.51 -7.76 1.73
C VAL A 61 0.65 -8.62 0.47
N LYS A 62 -0.46 -9.07 -0.13
CA LYS A 62 -0.43 -9.81 -1.40
C LYS A 62 0.22 -8.99 -2.52
N ALA A 63 -0.25 -7.75 -2.64
CA ALA A 63 0.14 -6.85 -3.71
C ALA A 63 -0.03 -5.40 -3.27
N LEU A 64 0.87 -4.53 -3.73
CA LEU A 64 0.77 -3.09 -3.59
C LEU A 64 0.82 -2.44 -4.98
N THR A 65 -0.22 -1.69 -5.35
CA THR A 65 -0.19 -0.84 -6.54
C THR A 65 0.07 0.60 -6.13
N MET A 66 1.20 1.14 -6.57
CA MET A 66 1.58 2.55 -6.38
C MET A 66 1.09 3.34 -7.59
N LEU A 67 0.17 4.27 -7.38
CA LEU A 67 -0.41 5.11 -8.44
C LEU A 67 0.03 6.56 -8.24
N ASP A 68 0.76 7.11 -9.21
CA ASP A 68 1.16 8.52 -9.21
C ASP A 68 1.35 8.98 -10.65
N HIS A 69 0.68 10.06 -11.06
CA HIS A 69 0.79 10.62 -12.40
C HIS A 69 1.90 11.67 -12.53
N GLN A 70 2.48 12.10 -11.41
CA GLN A 70 3.48 13.15 -11.39
C GLN A 70 4.88 12.62 -11.68
N GLN A 71 5.70 13.51 -12.24
CA GLN A 71 7.10 13.25 -12.48
C GLN A 71 7.95 13.57 -11.24
N VAL A 72 9.08 12.89 -11.13
CA VAL A 72 10.10 13.13 -10.11
C VAL A 72 10.63 14.55 -10.26
N SER A 73 10.43 15.35 -9.21
CA SER A 73 11.02 16.68 -9.06
C SER A 73 12.35 16.61 -8.31
N GLN A 74 13.08 17.72 -8.27
CA GLN A 74 14.34 17.79 -7.54
C GLN A 74 14.15 17.63 -6.02
N GLU A 75 13.01 18.06 -5.47
CA GLU A 75 12.67 17.85 -4.06
C GLU A 75 12.51 16.36 -3.75
N ASP A 76 11.82 15.63 -4.62
CA ASP A 76 11.53 14.20 -4.43
C ASP A 76 12.82 13.38 -4.34
N THR A 77 13.83 13.71 -5.16
CA THR A 77 15.14 13.02 -5.12
C THR A 77 15.90 13.16 -3.80
N ARG A 78 15.54 14.15 -2.96
CA ARG A 78 16.14 14.38 -1.65
C ARG A 78 15.26 13.88 -0.50
N ALA A 79 13.95 13.89 -0.70
CA ALA A 79 12.97 13.60 0.35
C ALA A 79 12.41 12.17 0.31
N GLN A 80 12.55 11.45 -0.81
CA GLN A 80 11.88 10.17 -1.04
C GLN A 80 12.92 9.09 -1.38
N PHE A 81 13.10 8.12 -0.47
CA PHE A 81 14.21 7.17 -0.51
C PHE A 81 14.04 6.03 -1.54
N LEU A 82 12.82 5.82 -2.05
CA LEU A 82 12.52 4.79 -3.05
C LEU A 82 12.92 5.23 -4.46
N ILE A 83 13.04 6.53 -4.71
CA ILE A 83 13.50 7.08 -5.98
C ILE A 83 15.04 6.98 -6.04
N PRO A 84 15.61 6.27 -7.04
CA PRO A 84 17.05 6.26 -7.25
C PRO A 84 17.56 7.59 -7.79
N GLY A 85 18.82 7.91 -7.45
CA GLY A 85 19.50 9.09 -7.99
C GLY A 85 19.52 9.06 -9.52
N GLY A 86 19.34 10.22 -10.15
CA GLY A 86 19.27 10.34 -11.62
C GLY A 86 17.90 10.08 -12.24
N SER A 87 16.85 9.86 -11.44
CA SER A 87 15.48 9.61 -11.96
C SER A 87 14.67 10.88 -12.25
N LEU A 88 15.32 12.05 -12.31
CA LEU A 88 14.63 13.32 -12.53
C LEU A 88 13.84 13.28 -13.85
N GLY A 89 12.57 13.68 -13.82
CA GLY A 89 11.68 13.66 -14.99
C GLY A 89 11.02 12.31 -15.31
N ARG A 90 11.41 11.21 -14.64
CA ARG A 90 10.67 9.94 -14.72
C ARG A 90 9.38 10.01 -13.90
N ASN A 91 8.41 9.15 -14.16
CA ASN A 91 7.23 9.02 -13.32
C ASN A 91 7.61 8.58 -11.89
N ARG A 92 6.99 9.16 -10.85
CA ARG A 92 7.34 8.87 -9.45
C ARG A 92 7.07 7.43 -9.04
N ALA A 93 5.94 6.86 -9.44
CA ALA A 93 5.59 5.47 -9.11
C ALA A 93 6.54 4.50 -9.82
N GLU A 94 6.81 4.71 -11.11
CA GLU A 94 7.74 3.87 -11.87
C GLU A 94 9.18 3.98 -11.36
N ALA A 95 9.65 5.19 -11.03
CA ALA A 95 10.98 5.40 -10.47
C ALA A 95 11.16 4.71 -9.10
N SER A 96 10.07 4.58 -8.33
CA SER A 96 10.09 3.94 -7.01
C SER A 96 10.02 2.40 -7.06
N LEU A 97 9.58 1.83 -8.20
CA LEU A 97 9.20 0.43 -8.34
C LEU A 97 10.32 -0.55 -7.94
N GLU A 98 11.52 -0.36 -8.49
CA GLU A 98 12.64 -1.28 -8.28
C GLU A 98 13.03 -1.37 -6.80
N ARG A 99 13.22 -0.23 -6.13
CA ARG A 99 13.59 -0.20 -4.71
C ARG A 99 12.45 -0.69 -3.83
N ALA A 100 11.20 -0.37 -4.17
CA ALA A 100 10.04 -0.86 -3.44
C ALA A 100 9.93 -2.39 -3.50
N GLN A 101 10.05 -2.98 -4.71
CA GLN A 101 10.00 -4.42 -4.91
C GLN A 101 11.12 -5.16 -4.16
N ASN A 102 12.32 -4.56 -4.10
CA ASN A 102 13.47 -5.14 -3.39
C ASN A 102 13.29 -5.19 -1.87
N LEU A 103 12.34 -4.46 -1.28
CA LEU A 103 12.08 -4.54 0.17
C LEU A 103 11.50 -5.89 0.57
N ASN A 104 10.70 -6.51 -0.31
CA ASN A 104 10.12 -7.82 -0.05
C ASN A 104 9.75 -8.53 -1.37
N PRO A 105 10.54 -9.54 -1.80
CA PRO A 105 10.26 -10.30 -3.01
C PRO A 105 8.91 -11.05 -3.00
N MET A 106 8.31 -11.24 -1.83
CA MET A 106 7.05 -11.98 -1.68
C MET A 106 5.80 -11.14 -1.98
N VAL A 107 5.95 -9.81 -2.13
CA VAL A 107 4.86 -8.88 -2.43
C VAL A 107 4.90 -8.49 -3.90
N ASP A 108 3.77 -8.58 -4.60
CA ASP A 108 3.64 -8.11 -5.99
C ASP A 108 3.49 -6.57 -6.01
N VAL A 109 4.57 -5.84 -6.29
CA VAL A 109 4.55 -4.38 -6.37
C VAL A 109 4.35 -3.93 -7.81
N LYS A 110 3.36 -3.07 -8.05
CA LYS A 110 3.03 -2.50 -9.37
C LYS A 110 3.08 -0.98 -9.33
N ALA A 111 3.44 -0.39 -10.46
CA ALA A 111 3.39 1.06 -10.67
C ALA A 111 2.31 1.39 -11.72
N ASP A 112 1.51 2.41 -11.46
CA ASP A 112 0.49 2.94 -12.37
C ASP A 112 0.74 4.44 -12.58
N PRO A 113 1.14 4.86 -13.79
CA PRO A 113 1.49 6.25 -14.05
C PRO A 113 0.27 7.15 -14.39
N GLU A 114 -0.97 6.63 -14.34
CA GLU A 114 -2.16 7.41 -14.66
C GLU A 114 -2.67 8.24 -13.47
N SER A 115 -3.51 9.23 -13.76
CA SER A 115 -4.18 10.02 -12.71
C SER A 115 -5.32 9.21 -12.08
N VAL A 116 -5.42 9.27 -10.75
CA VAL A 116 -6.53 8.66 -9.99
C VAL A 116 -7.89 9.19 -10.44
N GLU A 117 -7.95 10.44 -10.91
CA GLU A 117 -9.19 11.08 -11.36
C GLU A 117 -9.77 10.45 -12.63
N ASN A 118 -8.89 9.89 -13.46
CA ASN A 118 -9.23 9.25 -14.73
C ASN A 118 -9.57 7.76 -14.56
N LYS A 119 -9.41 7.20 -13.35
CA LYS A 119 -9.70 5.80 -13.11
C LYS A 119 -11.21 5.56 -13.04
N PRO A 120 -11.72 4.53 -13.74
CA PRO A 120 -13.12 4.14 -13.65
C PRO A 120 -13.43 3.51 -12.28
N GLU A 121 -14.69 3.45 -11.87
CA GLU A 121 -15.06 2.94 -10.54
C GLU A 121 -14.64 1.47 -10.35
N GLU A 122 -14.71 0.68 -11.43
CA GLU A 122 -14.32 -0.73 -11.48
C GLU A 122 -12.81 -0.94 -11.22
N PHE A 123 -12.00 0.11 -11.38
CA PHE A 123 -10.59 0.02 -11.03
C PHE A 123 -10.36 -0.12 -9.52
N PHE A 124 -11.26 0.39 -8.68
CA PHE A 124 -11.10 0.36 -7.23
C PHE A 124 -11.57 -0.95 -6.61
N THR A 125 -12.51 -1.66 -7.25
CA THR A 125 -13.13 -2.89 -6.73
C THR A 125 -12.20 -4.10 -6.68
N GLN A 126 -11.06 -4.02 -7.36
CA GLN A 126 -10.03 -5.06 -7.31
C GLN A 126 -9.15 -4.95 -6.04
N PHE A 127 -9.23 -3.87 -5.27
CA PHE A 127 -8.41 -3.68 -4.06
C PHE A 127 -9.24 -3.91 -2.80
N ASP A 128 -8.60 -4.44 -1.76
CA ASP A 128 -9.23 -4.62 -0.44
C ASP A 128 -9.15 -3.34 0.38
N ALA A 129 -8.10 -2.54 0.15
CA ALA A 129 -7.93 -1.21 0.75
C ALA A 129 -7.34 -0.20 -0.23
N VAL A 130 -7.78 1.05 -0.13
CA VAL A 130 -7.30 2.20 -0.89
C VAL A 130 -6.79 3.26 0.07
N CYS A 131 -5.55 3.69 -0.10
CA CYS A 131 -4.93 4.75 0.67
C CYS A 131 -4.56 5.92 -0.25
N LEU A 132 -5.11 7.10 0.02
CA LEU A 132 -4.80 8.33 -0.70
C LEU A 132 -3.80 9.19 0.06
N THR A 133 -2.86 9.77 -0.66
CA THR A 133 -2.01 10.87 -0.18
C THR A 133 -1.93 11.96 -1.24
N CYS A 134 -1.69 13.19 -0.83
CA CYS A 134 -1.48 14.36 -1.69
C CYS A 134 -2.62 14.61 -2.69
N CYS A 135 -3.86 14.27 -2.31
CA CYS A 135 -5.05 14.41 -3.14
C CYS A 135 -5.88 15.63 -2.72
N SER A 136 -6.63 16.22 -3.66
CA SER A 136 -7.58 17.28 -3.32
C SER A 136 -8.76 16.71 -2.53
N ARG A 137 -9.46 17.56 -1.79
CA ARG A 137 -10.66 17.16 -1.03
C ARG A 137 -11.71 16.52 -1.92
N ASP A 138 -11.92 17.06 -3.12
CA ASP A 138 -12.94 16.55 -4.04
C ASP A 138 -12.62 15.14 -4.51
N VAL A 139 -11.34 14.87 -4.79
CA VAL A 139 -10.86 13.51 -5.10
C VAL A 139 -11.03 12.58 -3.91
N MET A 140 -10.63 13.02 -2.70
CA MET A 140 -10.78 12.20 -1.49
C MET A 140 -12.25 11.81 -1.24
N VAL A 141 -13.19 12.75 -1.38
CA VAL A 141 -14.62 12.49 -1.22
C VAL A 141 -15.15 11.56 -2.32
N LYS A 142 -14.79 11.80 -3.58
CA LYS A 142 -15.19 10.96 -4.72
C LYS A 142 -14.75 9.52 -4.52
N ILE A 143 -13.47 9.30 -4.22
CA ILE A 143 -12.92 7.96 -4.04
C ILE A 143 -13.49 7.30 -2.78
N ASN A 144 -13.66 8.03 -1.67
CA ASN A 144 -14.29 7.46 -0.48
C ASN A 144 -15.71 6.95 -0.78
N GLN A 145 -16.51 7.72 -1.53
CA GLN A 145 -17.86 7.29 -1.93
C GLN A 145 -17.83 6.04 -2.81
N ILE A 146 -16.88 5.94 -3.74
CA ILE A 146 -16.69 4.74 -4.57
C ILE A 146 -16.31 3.54 -3.69
N CYS A 147 -15.35 3.71 -2.78
CA CYS A 147 -14.91 2.67 -1.86
C CYS A 147 -16.05 2.18 -0.96
N HIS A 148 -16.81 3.10 -0.36
CA HIS A 148 -17.91 2.78 0.54
C HIS A 148 -19.04 2.00 -0.17
N LYS A 149 -19.37 2.36 -1.42
CA LYS A 149 -20.36 1.62 -2.23
C LYS A 149 -19.93 0.18 -2.55
N ASN A 150 -18.62 -0.06 -2.62
CA ASN A 150 -18.04 -1.34 -3.04
C ASN A 150 -17.43 -2.13 -1.86
N SER A 151 -17.70 -1.72 -0.62
CA SER A 151 -17.14 -2.35 0.60
C SER A 151 -15.61 -2.41 0.64
N VAL A 152 -14.94 -1.45 0.01
CA VAL A 152 -13.48 -1.31 0.01
C VAL A 152 -13.06 -0.40 1.16
N LYS A 153 -12.03 -0.77 1.92
CA LYS A 153 -11.55 0.04 3.04
C LYS A 153 -10.83 1.29 2.52
N PHE A 154 -11.19 2.45 3.03
CA PHE A 154 -10.64 3.73 2.58
C PHE A 154 -9.79 4.39 3.67
N PHE A 155 -8.64 4.89 3.24
CA PHE A 155 -7.72 5.65 4.06
C PHE A 155 -7.27 6.90 3.30
N THR A 156 -7.02 7.99 4.02
CA THR A 156 -6.31 9.14 3.47
C THR A 156 -5.46 9.81 4.54
N GLY A 157 -4.39 10.49 4.14
CA GLY A 157 -3.56 11.24 5.05
C GLY A 157 -2.55 12.12 4.33
N ASP A 158 -2.13 13.18 4.99
CA ASP A 158 -1.10 14.10 4.49
C ASP A 158 -0.29 14.70 5.64
N VAL A 159 0.85 15.28 5.27
CA VAL A 159 1.79 15.95 6.18
C VAL A 159 2.04 17.38 5.71
N PHE A 160 1.96 18.34 6.63
CA PHE A 160 2.17 19.76 6.41
C PHE A 160 3.12 20.33 7.48
N GLY A 161 4.40 20.45 7.13
CA GLY A 161 5.44 20.90 8.07
C GLY A 161 5.58 19.93 9.24
N TYR A 162 5.29 20.40 10.45
CA TYR A 162 5.35 19.60 11.68
C TYR A 162 4.06 18.83 12.01
N HIS A 163 3.00 19.02 11.23
CA HIS A 163 1.71 18.39 11.47
C HIS A 163 1.41 17.35 10.40
N GLY A 164 0.60 16.36 10.76
CA GLY A 164 0.03 15.41 9.81
C GLY A 164 -1.32 14.93 10.30
N TYR A 165 -2.09 14.34 9.40
CA TYR A 165 -3.37 13.72 9.75
C TYR A 165 -3.53 12.38 9.04
N THR A 166 -4.38 11.54 9.61
CA THR A 166 -4.87 10.33 8.97
C THR A 166 -6.38 10.25 9.17
N PHE A 167 -7.07 9.66 8.20
CA PHE A 167 -8.51 9.40 8.21
C PHE A 167 -8.75 7.98 7.70
N ALA A 168 -9.73 7.31 8.28
CA ALA A 168 -10.14 5.97 7.89
C ALA A 168 -11.67 5.89 7.81
N ASP A 169 -12.16 5.28 6.72
CA ASP A 169 -13.55 4.87 6.54
C ASP A 169 -13.54 3.38 6.22
N LEU A 170 -14.02 2.59 7.18
CA LEU A 170 -14.03 1.13 7.09
C LEU A 170 -15.45 0.58 6.81
N GLY A 171 -16.44 1.47 6.65
CA GLY A 171 -17.86 1.11 6.67
C GLY A 171 -18.27 0.43 7.98
N GLU A 172 -19.14 -0.56 7.88
CA GLU A 172 -19.42 -1.48 8.98
C GLU A 172 -18.24 -2.45 9.15
N HIS A 173 -17.45 -2.27 10.20
CA HIS A 173 -16.23 -3.04 10.41
C HIS A 173 -16.28 -3.87 11.70
N GLU A 174 -16.36 -5.18 11.54
CA GLU A 174 -16.16 -6.14 12.62
C GLU A 174 -14.68 -6.51 12.74
N PHE A 175 -14.18 -6.59 13.97
CA PHE A 175 -12.81 -6.97 14.30
C PHE A 175 -12.78 -7.82 15.57
N VAL A 176 -11.62 -8.44 15.84
CA VAL A 176 -11.37 -9.23 17.05
C VAL A 176 -10.44 -8.42 17.94
N GLU A 177 -10.76 -8.34 19.24
CA GLU A 177 -9.92 -7.72 20.28
C GLU A 177 -8.82 -8.67 20.80
#